data_AF-A0A2A5VKN4-F1
#
_entry.id   AF-A0A2A5VKN4-F1
#
_cell.length_a   1.000
_cell.length_b   1.000
_cell.length_c   1.000
_cell.angle_alpha   90.00
_cell.angle_beta   90.00
_cell.angle_gamma   90.00
#
_symmetry.space_group_name_H-M   'P 1'
#
loop_
_entity.id
_entity.type
_entity.pdbx_description
1 polymer ?
#
loop_
_entity_poly.entity_id
_entity_poly.type
_entity_poly.pdbx_seq_one_letter_code
_entity_poly.pdbx_strand_id
1 'polypeptide(L)'
;MGRNVVEIDENLRLIGTAHVSTASVELVREQIADFKPDLVAVELCESRLKSLKKPDELDNDDLLKIIREGRSMMIILQSALASQQRKMGLETGEKPGAELLAAIEMAEEAEIEHALIDRDVIITL
;
A
#
# COMPACT_ATOMS: atom_id res chain seq x y z
N MET A 1 20.30 2.14 16.53
CA MET A 1 19.74 2.26 15.17
C MET A 1 18.94 1.01 14.90
N GLY A 2 17.67 1.17 14.53
CA GLY A 2 16.69 0.07 14.45
C GLY A 2 17.08 -0.95 13.37
N ARG A 3 16.70 -2.22 13.59
CA ARG A 3 17.01 -3.37 12.70
C ARG A 3 16.43 -3.28 11.27
N ASN A 4 15.78 -2.17 10.92
CA ASN A 4 14.95 -2.01 9.73
C ASN A 4 15.48 -0.95 8.75
N VAL A 5 16.64 -0.34 9.03
CA VAL A 5 17.32 0.56 8.08
C VAL A 5 18.72 0.01 7.84
N VAL A 6 19.06 -0.19 6.56
CA VAL A 6 20.37 -0.65 6.14
C VAL A 6 20.94 0.39 5.19
N GLU A 7 22.01 1.06 5.61
CA GLU A 7 22.81 1.93 4.75
C GLU A 7 23.84 1.06 4.04
N ILE A 8 23.77 1.04 2.70
CA ILE A 8 24.75 0.33 1.87
C ILE A 8 25.95 1.22 1.62
N ASP A 9 25.69 2.46 1.20
CA ASP A 9 26.66 3.54 1.02
C ASP A 9 25.97 4.91 1.11
N GLU A 10 26.66 5.97 0.70
CA GLU A 10 26.13 7.35 0.72
C GLU A 10 24.96 7.58 -0.25
N ASN A 11 24.79 6.73 -1.25
CA ASN A 11 23.78 6.87 -2.31
C ASN A 11 22.63 5.86 -2.19
N LEU A 12 22.74 4.83 -1.32
CA LEU A 12 21.74 3.78 -1.20
C LEU A 12 21.41 3.42 0.25
N ARG A 13 20.13 3.60 0.60
CA ARG A 13 19.52 3.19 1.87
C ARG A 13 18.34 2.26 1.61
N LEU A 14 18.30 1.14 2.32
CA LEU A 14 17.19 0.17 2.29
C LEU A 14 16.38 0.28 3.57
N ILE A 15 15.05 0.35 3.42
CA ILE A 15 14.11 0.44 4.53
C ILE A 15 13.25 -0.82 4.54
N GLY A 16 13.45 -1.67 5.54
CA GLY A 16 12.61 -2.84 5.77
C GLY A 16 11.29 -2.43 6.43
N THR A 17 10.17 -2.72 5.78
CA THR A 17 8.84 -2.46 6.33
C THR A 17 8.15 -3.75 6.74
N ALA A 18 7.26 -3.67 7.73
CA ALA A 18 6.33 -4.73 8.06
C ALA A 18 4.97 -4.36 7.47
N HIS A 19 4.32 -5.31 6.80
CA HIS A 19 2.97 -5.10 6.31
C HIS A 19 2.05 -4.76 7.48
N VAL A 20 1.25 -3.70 7.33
CA VAL A 20 0.23 -3.31 8.31
C VAL A 20 0.86 -2.80 9.62
N SER A 21 1.76 -1.82 9.51
CA SER A 21 2.51 -1.28 10.65
C SER A 21 2.58 0.25 10.58
N THR A 22 1.93 0.94 11.52
CA THR A 22 2.08 2.39 11.70
C THR A 22 3.54 2.77 11.91
N ALA A 23 4.29 1.95 12.63
CA ALA A 23 5.73 2.19 12.82
C ALA A 23 6.51 2.14 11.50
N SER A 24 6.06 1.39 10.49
CA SER A 24 6.68 1.37 9.17
C SER A 24 6.31 2.60 8.34
N VAL A 25 5.08 3.10 8.46
CA VAL A 25 4.65 4.37 7.84
C VAL A 25 5.51 5.53 8.35
N GLU A 26 5.60 5.69 9.68
CA GLU A 26 6.41 6.74 10.30
C GLU A 26 7.89 6.61 9.94
N LEU A 27 8.43 5.39 9.98
CA LEU A 27 9.83 5.14 9.61
C LEU A 27 10.11 5.58 8.17
N VAL A 28 9.26 5.20 7.21
CA VAL A 28 9.43 5.59 5.81
C VAL A 28 9.42 7.11 5.66
N ARG A 29 8.47 7.80 6.28
CA ARG A 29 8.40 9.27 6.25
C ARG A 29 9.65 9.93 6.82
N GLU A 30 10.09 9.47 7.99
CA GLU A 30 11.30 9.97 8.65
C GLU A 30 12.54 9.78 7.77
N GLN A 31 12.71 8.58 7.21
CA GLN A 31 13.91 8.25 6.44
C GLN A 31 13.97 8.99 5.10
N ILE A 32 12.85 9.19 4.41
CA ILE A 32 12.83 9.98 3.17
C ILE A 32 13.15 11.45 3.47
N ALA A 33 12.58 12.01 4.54
CA ALA A 33 12.82 13.39 4.93
C ALA A 33 14.27 13.66 5.39
N ASP A 34 14.88 12.68 6.06
CA ASP A 34 16.27 12.73 6.52
C ASP A 34 17.26 12.51 5.37
N PHE A 35 17.09 11.44 4.59
CA PHE A 35 18.04 11.04 3.55
C PHE A 35 17.98 11.94 2.31
N LYS A 36 16.79 12.47 1.98
CA LYS A 36 16.54 13.33 0.79
C LYS A 36 17.12 12.73 -0.51
N PRO A 37 16.68 11.52 -0.89
CA PRO A 37 17.17 10.88 -2.10
C PRO A 37 16.71 11.63 -3.35
N ASP A 38 17.40 11.41 -4.46
CA ASP A 38 16.94 11.83 -5.79
C ASP A 38 15.82 10.90 -6.34
N LEU A 39 15.71 9.67 -5.80
CA LEU A 39 14.74 8.66 -6.23
C LEU A 39 14.25 7.80 -5.04
N VAL A 40 12.94 7.59 -4.96
CA VAL A 40 12.31 6.62 -4.04
C VAL A 40 11.84 5.39 -4.81
N ALA A 41 12.53 4.26 -4.63
CA ALA A 41 12.13 2.97 -5.23
C ALA A 41 11.22 2.19 -4.28
N VAL A 42 10.03 1.83 -4.74
CA VAL A 42 8.98 1.20 -3.91
C VAL A 42 8.66 -0.20 -4.43
N GLU A 43 8.69 -1.20 -3.54
CA GLU A 43 8.31 -2.60 -3.82
C GLU A 43 6.79 -2.71 -4.02
N LEU A 44 6.31 -2.13 -5.10
CA LEU A 44 4.90 -2.06 -5.48
C LEU A 44 4.80 -2.05 -7.00
N CYS A 45 3.75 -2.67 -7.54
CA CYS A 45 3.43 -2.63 -8.96
C CYS A 45 2.21 -1.73 -9.24
N GLU A 46 2.02 -1.34 -10.50
CA GLU A 46 0.95 -0.41 -10.88
C GLU A 46 -0.46 -0.89 -10.48
N SER A 47 -0.75 -2.18 -10.64
CA SER A 47 -2.05 -2.76 -10.31
C SER A 47 -2.36 -2.65 -8.81
N ARG A 48 -1.34 -2.90 -7.97
CA ARG A 48 -1.45 -2.70 -6.51
C ARG A 48 -1.54 -1.23 -6.13
N LEU A 49 -0.76 -0.34 -6.77
CA LEU A 49 -0.85 1.11 -6.51
C LEU A 49 -2.26 1.65 -6.80
N LYS A 50 -2.86 1.27 -7.93
CA LYS A 50 -4.24 1.66 -8.27
C LYS A 50 -5.23 1.20 -7.20
N SER A 51 -5.08 -0.05 -6.74
CA SER A 51 -5.91 -0.62 -5.68
C SER A 51 -5.74 0.10 -4.34
N LEU A 52 -4.52 0.54 -4.00
CA LEU A 52 -4.24 1.29 -2.77
C LEU A 52 -4.76 2.73 -2.81
N LYS A 53 -4.64 3.43 -3.94
CA LYS A 53 -5.16 4.81 -4.11
C LYS A 53 -6.68 4.85 -4.22
N LYS A 54 -7.31 3.77 -4.71
CA LYS A 54 -8.76 3.69 -4.92
C LYS A 54 -9.38 2.39 -4.40
N PRO A 55 -9.40 2.18 -3.06
CA PRO A 55 -9.90 0.93 -2.48
C PRO A 55 -11.40 0.69 -2.68
N ASP A 56 -12.18 1.73 -3.00
CA ASP A 56 -13.65 1.69 -3.12
C ASP A 56 -14.18 1.71 -4.55
N GLU A 57 -13.32 1.84 -5.58
CA GLU A 57 -13.75 1.71 -6.98
C GLU A 57 -13.77 0.23 -7.39
N LEU A 58 -14.80 -0.48 -6.93
CA LEU A 58 -15.33 -1.59 -7.72
C LEU A 58 -15.87 -0.97 -9.01
N ASP A 59 -15.22 -1.27 -10.13
CA ASP A 59 -15.67 -0.74 -11.42
C ASP A 59 -17.12 -1.15 -11.65
N ASN A 60 -17.92 -0.24 -12.20
CA ASN A 60 -19.37 -0.44 -12.38
C ASN A 60 -19.66 -1.67 -13.25
N ASP A 61 -18.75 -1.96 -14.20
CA ASP A 61 -18.84 -3.15 -15.05
C ASP A 61 -18.63 -4.46 -14.28
N ASP A 62 -17.74 -4.46 -13.28
CA ASP A 62 -17.52 -5.63 -12.41
C ASP A 62 -18.73 -5.85 -11.49
N LEU A 63 -19.31 -4.79 -10.95
CA LEU A 63 -20.55 -4.89 -10.15
C LEU A 63 -21.70 -5.47 -10.98
N LEU A 64 -21.90 -4.98 -12.20
CA LEU A 64 -22.95 -5.47 -13.09
C LEU A 64 -22.74 -6.94 -13.46
N LYS A 65 -21.50 -7.36 -13.69
CA LYS A 65 -21.15 -8.76 -13.98
C LYS A 65 -21.42 -9.66 -12.78
N ILE A 66 -21.04 -9.25 -11.57
CA ILE A 66 -21.24 -10.04 -10.35
C ILE A 66 -22.73 -10.17 -10.00
N ILE A 67 -23.53 -9.12 -10.23
CA ILE A 67 -24.99 -9.17 -10.08
C ILE A 67 -25.61 -10.15 -11.09
N ARG A 68 -25.18 -10.12 -12.36
CA ARG A 68 -25.65 -11.05 -13.39
C ARG A 68 -25.30 -12.51 -13.10
N GLU A 69 -24.18 -12.75 -12.42
CA GLU A 69 -23.74 -14.09 -12.00
C GLU A 69 -24.41 -14.58 -10.69
N GLY A 70 -25.38 -13.83 -10.15
CA GLY A 70 -26.17 -14.24 -8.96
C GLY A 70 -25.40 -14.21 -7.65
N ARG A 71 -24.19 -13.63 -7.63
CA ARG A 71 -23.31 -13.57 -6.44
C ARG A 71 -23.55 -12.35 -5.56
N SER A 72 -24.65 -11.62 -5.76
CA SER A 72 -25.01 -10.42 -4.99
C SER A 72 -25.12 -10.67 -3.48
N MET A 73 -25.61 -11.84 -3.07
CA MET A 73 -25.71 -12.22 -1.65
C MET A 73 -24.34 -12.34 -0.97
N MET A 74 -23.30 -12.78 -1.71
CA MET A 74 -21.92 -12.86 -1.19
C MET A 74 -21.33 -11.47 -0.97
N ILE A 75 -21.58 -10.50 -1.87
CA ILE A 75 -21.12 -9.11 -1.68
C ILE A 75 -21.75 -8.51 -0.42
N ILE A 76 -23.06 -8.71 -0.22
CA ILE A 76 -23.77 -8.19 0.97
C ILE A 76 -23.18 -8.81 2.24
N LEU A 77 -22.92 -10.11 2.23
CA LEU A 77 -22.29 -10.81 3.36
C LEU A 77 -20.87 -10.29 3.63
N GLN A 78 -20.03 -10.15 2.60
CA GLN A 78 -18.68 -9.60 2.73
C GLN A 78 -18.69 -8.16 3.24
N SER A 79 -19.64 -7.34 2.77
CA SER A 79 -19.81 -5.94 3.21
C SER A 79 -20.26 -5.86 4.67
N ALA A 80 -21.18 -6.73 5.09
CA ALA A 80 -21.62 -6.83 6.47
C ALA A 80 -20.47 -7.28 7.40
N LEU A 81 -19.70 -8.29 6.99
CA LEU A 81 -18.52 -8.76 7.72
C LEU A 81 -17.44 -7.69 7.83
N ALA A 82 -17.11 -6.99 6.74
CA ALA A 82 -16.17 -5.88 6.74
C ALA A 82 -16.64 -4.75 7.68
N SER A 83 -17.94 -4.44 7.70
CA SER A 83 -18.51 -3.46 8.64
C SER A 83 -18.37 -3.91 10.10
N GLN A 84 -18.56 -5.20 10.40
CA GLN A 84 -18.32 -5.72 11.75
C GLN A 84 -16.83 -5.73 12.13
N GLN A 85 -15.93 -6.06 11.19
CA GLN A 85 -14.48 -6.02 11.41
C GLN A 85 -14.00 -4.61 11.77
N ARG A 86 -14.50 -3.59 11.04
CA ARG A 86 -14.27 -2.16 11.37
C ARG A 86 -14.76 -1.82 12.78
N LYS A 87 -15.98 -2.24 13.12
CA LYS A 87 -16.58 -1.97 14.44
C LYS A 87 -15.84 -2.65 15.59
N MET A 88 -15.24 -3.82 15.35
CA MET A 88 -14.45 -4.57 16.33
C MET A 88 -13.03 -4.05 16.49
N GLY A 89 -12.61 -3.05 15.71
CA GLY A 89 -11.23 -2.53 15.75
C GLY A 89 -10.19 -3.60 15.40
N LEU A 90 -10.59 -4.65 14.66
CA LEU A 90 -9.67 -5.66 14.12
C LEU A 90 -8.86 -5.12 12.94
N GLU A 91 -9.01 -3.84 12.63
CA GLU A 91 -8.04 -3.04 11.92
C GLU A 91 -6.81 -2.90 12.83
N THR A 92 -5.85 -3.80 12.68
CA THR A 92 -4.45 -3.38 12.75
C THR A 92 -4.36 -1.98 12.11
N GLY A 93 -3.96 -0.96 12.88
CA GLY A 93 -4.35 0.44 12.63
C GLY A 93 -4.00 1.06 11.28
N GLU A 94 -3.26 0.35 10.42
CA GLU A 94 -2.94 0.74 9.05
C GLU A 94 -3.44 -0.28 8.04
N LYS A 95 -3.84 0.18 6.85
CA LYS A 95 -4.21 -0.70 5.74
C LYS A 95 -2.95 -1.43 5.22
N PRO A 96 -3.06 -2.68 4.73
CA PRO A 96 -1.95 -3.32 4.03
C PRO A 96 -1.41 -2.44 2.91
N GLY A 97 -0.09 -2.21 2.87
CA GLY A 97 0.53 -1.34 1.87
C GLY A 97 0.47 0.16 2.19
N ALA A 98 -0.02 0.57 3.36
CA ALA A 98 0.00 1.97 3.80
C ALA A 98 1.43 2.53 3.85
N GLU A 99 2.40 1.72 4.25
CA GLU A 99 3.82 2.08 4.26
C GLU A 99 4.37 2.37 2.85
N LEU A 100 3.91 1.62 1.84
CA LEU A 100 4.32 1.79 0.45
C LEU A 100 3.65 3.01 -0.17
N LEU A 101 2.37 3.24 0.17
CA LEU A 101 1.66 4.44 -0.26
C LEU A 101 2.27 5.70 0.37
N ALA A 102 2.64 5.66 1.64
CA ALA A 102 3.30 6.77 2.33
C ALA A 102 4.65 7.13 1.70
N ALA A 103 5.43 6.14 1.22
CA ALA A 103 6.65 6.41 0.46
C ALA A 103 6.37 7.22 -0.82
N ILE A 104 5.33 6.83 -1.56
CA ILE A 104 4.94 7.50 -2.81
C ILE A 104 4.41 8.90 -2.53
N GLU A 105 3.54 9.06 -1.53
CA GLU A 105 2.99 10.37 -1.13
C GLU A 105 4.10 11.33 -0.67
N MET A 106 5.06 10.86 0.13
CA MET A 106 6.21 11.65 0.54
C MET A 106 7.10 12.07 -0.64
N ALA A 107 7.32 11.17 -1.60
CA ALA A 107 8.08 11.50 -2.79
C ALA A 107 7.36 12.55 -3.64
N GLU A 108 6.04 12.39 -3.84
CA GLU A 108 5.18 13.37 -4.53
C GLU A 108 5.19 14.74 -3.82
N GLU A 109 5.07 14.79 -2.50
CA GLU A 109 5.09 16.03 -1.70
C GLU A 109 6.45 16.74 -1.73
N ALA A 110 7.55 15.98 -1.72
CA ALA A 110 8.91 16.50 -1.76
C ALA A 110 9.43 16.78 -3.18
N GLU A 111 8.61 16.57 -4.22
CA GLU A 111 9.00 16.65 -5.63
C GLU A 111 10.19 15.73 -6.00
N ILE A 112 10.28 14.57 -5.33
CA ILE A 112 11.27 13.52 -5.57
C ILE A 112 10.70 12.51 -6.56
N GLU A 113 11.52 12.01 -7.50
CA GLU A 113 11.09 10.96 -8.42
C GLU A 113 10.80 9.67 -7.65
N HIS A 114 9.76 8.92 -8.05
CA HIS A 114 9.49 7.59 -7.49
C HIS A 114 9.40 6.54 -8.59
N ALA A 115 9.88 5.34 -8.30
CA ALA A 115 9.83 4.20 -9.20
C ALA A 115 9.16 2.99 -8.54
N LEU A 116 8.28 2.33 -9.30
CA LEU A 116 7.64 1.08 -8.92
C LEU A 116 8.54 -0.08 -9.37
N ILE A 117 9.10 -0.83 -8.42
CA ILE A 117 10.13 -1.84 -8.68
C ILE A 117 9.67 -3.29 -8.50
N ASP A 118 8.38 -3.51 -8.23
CA ASP A 118 7.81 -4.86 -8.14
C ASP A 118 7.14 -5.28 -9.47
N ARG A 119 7.12 -6.60 -9.70
CA ARG A 119 6.44 -7.18 -10.86
C ARG A 119 4.93 -7.19 -10.63
N ASP A 120 4.15 -7.14 -11.71
CA ASP A 120 2.70 -7.25 -11.58
C ASP A 120 2.33 -8.56 -10.88
N VAL A 121 1.53 -8.43 -9.81
CA VAL A 121 1.08 -9.54 -8.99
C VAL A 121 0.36 -10.62 -9.80
N ILE A 122 -0.32 -10.23 -10.89
CA ILE A 122 -1.02 -11.13 -11.81
C ILE A 122 -0.05 -12.10 -12.52
N ILE A 123 1.18 -11.67 -12.78
CA ILE A 123 2.20 -12.51 -13.44
C ILE A 123 2.82 -13.51 -12.44
N THR A 124 2.81 -13.16 -11.15
CA THR A 124 3.58 -13.86 -10.12
C THR A 124 2.79 -14.90 -9.33
N LEU A 125 1.46 -14.84 -9.37
CA LEU A 125 0.54 -15.77 -8.71
C LEU A 125 -0.04 -16.77 -9.72
#